data_AF-A0A0R3IV90-F1
#
_entry.id   AF-A0A0R3IV90-F1
#
_cell.length_a   1.000
_cell.length_b   1.000
_cell.length_c   1.000
_cell.angle_alpha   90.00
_cell.angle_beta   90.00
_cell.angle_gamma   90.00
#
_symmetry.space_group_name_H-M   'P 1'
#
loop_
_entity.id
_entity.type
_entity.pdbx_description
1 polymer ?
#
loop_
_entity_poly.entity_id
_entity_poly.type
_entity_poly.pdbx_seq_one_letter_code
_entity_poly.pdbx_strand_id
1 'polypeptide(L)'
;MLVGVSALAFLGLAYWQFQRFESVTGDGQNLGYALQWPLFAAFVIWAYRRFVQYEDEGPPPPPSDRVTEIPEGLLPERPAAAKPDPADRTLTDYNAYLAALAEEDRKPAP
;
A
#
# COMPACT_ATOMS: atom_id res chain seq x y z
N MET A 1 0.28 11.52 15.69
CA MET A 1 0.66 12.95 15.75
C MET A 1 0.26 13.72 14.50
N LEU A 2 0.64 13.26 13.29
CA LEU A 2 0.34 13.93 12.01
C LEU A 2 -1.14 14.26 11.80
N VAL A 3 -2.04 13.29 12.01
CA VAL A 3 -3.51 13.47 11.83
C VAL A 3 -4.07 14.59 12.69
N GLY A 4 -3.64 14.69 13.96
CA GLY A 4 -4.07 15.75 14.86
C GLY A 4 -3.58 17.12 14.40
N VAL A 5 -2.33 17.22 13.93
CA VAL A 5 -1.78 18.46 13.37
C VAL A 5 -2.55 18.89 12.12
N SER A 6 -2.83 17.96 11.20
CA SER A 6 -3.60 18.25 9.99
C SER A 6 -5.03 18.71 10.31
N ALA A 7 -5.71 18.04 11.25
CA ALA A 7 -7.05 18.44 11.66
C ALA A 7 -7.07 19.84 12.28
N LEU A 8 -6.11 20.16 13.16
CA LEU A 8 -5.98 21.50 13.74
C LEU A 8 -5.67 22.55 12.69
N ALA A 9 -4.80 22.25 11.71
CA ALA A 9 -4.48 23.16 10.63
C ALA A 9 -5.72 23.49 9.77
N PHE A 10 -6.53 22.49 9.42
CA PHE A 10 -7.78 22.72 8.70
C PHE A 10 -8.80 23.53 9.50
N LEU A 11 -8.95 23.27 10.80
CA LEU A 11 -9.84 24.07 11.63
C LEU A 11 -9.35 25.52 11.79
N GLY A 12 -8.03 25.73 11.86
CA GLY A 12 -7.43 27.07 11.83
C GLY A 12 -7.70 27.81 10.53
N LEU A 13 -7.58 27.13 9.38
CA LEU A 13 -7.92 27.68 8.06
C LEU A 13 -9.42 27.99 7.94
N ALA A 14 -10.29 27.12 8.47
CA ALA A 14 -11.72 27.34 8.54
C ALA A 14 -12.05 28.63 9.31
N TYR A 15 -11.46 28.78 10.49
CA TYR A 15 -11.63 29.97 11.33
C TYR A 15 -11.13 31.23 10.61
N TRP A 16 -9.95 31.17 10.01
CA TRP A 16 -9.41 32.31 9.26
C TRP A 16 -10.30 32.70 8.07
N GLN A 17 -10.82 31.72 7.32
CA GLN A 17 -11.74 31.97 6.20
C GLN A 17 -13.07 32.55 6.67
N PHE A 18 -13.58 32.10 7.82
CA PHE A 18 -14.78 32.67 8.41
C PHE A 18 -14.58 34.15 8.77
N GLN A 19 -13.44 34.50 9.38
CA GLN A 19 -13.09 35.90 9.64
C GLN A 19 -12.89 36.72 8.36
N ARG A 20 -12.42 36.11 7.27
CA ARG A 20 -12.32 36.78 5.96
C ARG A 20 -13.70 37.04 5.36
N PHE A 21 -14.63 36.10 5.48
CA PHE A 21 -16.02 36.26 5.06
C PHE A 21 -16.72 37.43 5.77
N GLU A 22 -16.50 37.61 7.08
CA GLU A 22 -17.09 38.70 7.87
C GLU A 22 -16.50 40.10 7.55
N SER A 23 -15.47 40.18 6.73
CA SER A 23 -14.81 41.44 6.40
C SER A 23 -15.51 42.23 5.29
N VAL A 24 -15.15 43.51 5.15
CA VAL A 24 -15.68 44.41 4.11
C VAL A 24 -15.42 43.92 2.67
N THR A 25 -14.42 43.06 2.47
CA THR A 25 -14.11 42.46 1.15
C THR A 25 -14.39 40.96 1.11
N GLY A 26 -15.18 40.44 2.06
CA GLY A 26 -15.55 39.03 2.10
C GLY A 26 -16.55 38.69 1.00
N ASP A 27 -16.48 37.46 0.49
CA ASP A 27 -17.39 36.95 -0.53
C ASP A 27 -17.95 35.56 -0.18
N GLY A 28 -18.86 35.06 -1.02
CA GLY A 28 -19.43 33.72 -0.84
C GLY A 28 -18.41 32.57 -0.96
N GLN A 29 -17.27 32.78 -1.64
CA GLN A 29 -16.22 31.77 -1.72
C GLN A 29 -15.53 31.59 -0.37
N ASN A 30 -15.28 32.68 0.37
CA ASN A 30 -14.72 32.61 1.73
C ASN A 30 -15.58 31.75 2.65
N LEU A 31 -16.91 31.92 2.60
CA LEU A 31 -17.84 31.10 3.38
C LEU A 31 -17.81 29.63 2.94
N GLY A 32 -17.78 29.38 1.63
CA GLY A 32 -17.62 28.04 1.09
C GLY A 32 -16.37 27.34 1.63
N TYR A 33 -15.23 28.03 1.63
CA TYR A 33 -13.99 27.50 2.20
C TYR A 33 -14.05 27.32 3.71
N ALA A 34 -14.67 28.26 4.44
CA ALA A 34 -14.86 28.14 5.89
C ALA A 34 -15.64 26.87 6.28
N LEU A 35 -16.60 26.45 5.44
CA LEU A 35 -17.36 25.20 5.63
C LEU A 35 -16.65 23.97 5.04
N GLN A 36 -15.85 24.13 3.99
CA GLN A 36 -15.11 23.06 3.34
C GLN A 36 -13.96 22.54 4.23
N TRP A 37 -13.20 23.43 4.87
CA TRP A 37 -12.04 23.02 5.66
C TRP A 37 -12.38 22.08 6.84
N PRO A 38 -13.48 22.29 7.61
CA PRO A 38 -13.94 21.34 8.62
C PRO A 38 -14.29 19.96 8.06
N LEU A 39 -14.86 19.88 6.85
CA LEU A 39 -15.14 18.60 6.19
C LEU A 39 -13.85 17.83 5.91
N PHE A 40 -12.79 18.52 5.48
CA PHE A 40 -11.48 17.89 5.31
C PHE A 40 -10.85 17.47 6.64
N ALA A 41 -11.00 18.25 7.72
CA ALA A 41 -10.56 17.84 9.05
C ALA A 41 -11.23 16.51 9.48
N ALA A 42 -12.56 16.43 9.31
CA ALA A 42 -13.31 15.20 9.60
C ALA A 42 -12.87 14.03 8.70
N PHE A 43 -12.65 14.29 7.40
CA PHE A 43 -12.21 13.29 6.44
C PHE A 43 -10.85 12.68 6.82
N VAL A 44 -9.86 13.48 7.23
CA VAL A 44 -8.54 12.95 7.61
C VAL A 44 -8.64 12.06 8.86
N ILE A 45 -9.45 12.45 9.86
CA ILE A 45 -9.69 11.63 11.06
C ILE A 45 -10.37 10.31 10.66
N TRP A 46 -11.40 10.38 9.83
CA TRP A 46 -12.10 9.20 9.34
C TRP A 46 -11.17 8.27 8.54
N ALA A 47 -10.38 8.80 7.61
CA ALA A 47 -9.45 8.04 6.79
C ALA A 47 -8.40 7.35 7.64
N TYR A 48 -7.86 8.01 8.66
CA TYR A 48 -6.94 7.38 9.62
C TYR A 48 -7.60 6.24 10.39
N ARG A 49 -8.82 6.43 10.91
CA ARG A 49 -9.55 5.36 11.61
C ARG A 49 -9.78 4.16 10.70
N ARG A 50 -10.17 4.43 9.44
CA ARG A 50 -10.43 3.39 8.46
C ARG A 50 -9.15 2.67 8.04
N PHE A 51 -8.04 3.39 7.90
CA PHE A 51 -6.73 2.82 7.64
C PHE A 51 -6.30 1.85 8.74
N VAL A 52 -6.37 2.27 10.02
CA VAL A 52 -6.06 1.40 11.17
C VAL A 52 -6.94 0.16 11.18
N GLN A 53 -8.25 0.31 10.92
CA GLN A 53 -9.16 -0.82 10.82
C GLN A 53 -8.76 -1.81 9.72
N TYR A 54 -8.30 -1.34 8.57
CA TYR A 54 -7.85 -2.21 7.48
C TYR A 54 -6.52 -2.91 7.79
N GLU A 55 -5.62 -2.27 8.52
CA GLU A 55 -4.40 -2.92 9.00
C GLU A 55 -4.73 -4.03 10.03
N ASP A 56 -5.72 -3.80 10.89
CA ASP A 56 -6.18 -4.77 11.90
C ASP A 56 -6.96 -5.96 11.27
N GLU A 57 -7.81 -5.70 10.28
CA GLU A 57 -8.64 -6.74 9.62
C GLU A 57 -7.80 -7.67 8.72
N GLY A 58 -6.61 -7.24 8.28
CA GLY A 58 -5.75 -7.98 7.36
C GLY A 58 -6.36 -8.14 5.96
N PRO A 59 -5.62 -8.74 5.00
CA PRO A 59 -6.14 -8.98 3.66
C PRO A 59 -7.39 -9.87 3.73
N PRO A 60 -8.47 -9.54 2.98
CA PRO A 60 -9.62 -10.42 2.91
C PRO A 60 -9.18 -11.79 2.36
N PRO A 61 -9.76 -12.90 2.88
CA PRO A 61 -9.46 -14.23 2.34
C PRO A 61 -9.78 -14.25 0.84
N PRO A 62 -8.95 -14.93 0.02
CA PRO A 62 -9.18 -14.98 -1.41
C PRO A 62 -10.58 -15.56 -1.70
N PRO A 63 -11.32 -15.01 -2.68
CA PRO A 63 -12.64 -15.52 -3.01
C PRO A 63 -12.55 -16.99 -3.41
N SER A 64 -13.27 -17.86 -2.68
CA SER A 64 -13.27 -19.31 -2.89
C SER A 64 -13.85 -19.74 -4.25
N ASP A 65 -14.56 -18.84 -4.93
CA ASP A 65 -15.21 -19.06 -6.22
C ASP A 65 -14.32 -18.67 -7.42
N ARG A 66 -13.10 -18.15 -7.16
CA ARG A 66 -12.11 -18.00 -8.22
C ARG A 66 -11.31 -19.28 -8.32
N VAL A 67 -11.44 -19.96 -9.46
CA VAL A 67 -10.52 -21.03 -9.89
C VAL A 67 -9.13 -20.41 -10.05
N THR A 68 -8.35 -20.38 -8.97
CA THR A 68 -6.94 -19.97 -8.96
C THR A 68 -6.01 -21.11 -9.36
N GLU A 69 -6.53 -22.33 -9.42
CA GLU A 69 -5.81 -23.47 -9.96
C GLU A 69 -5.88 -23.45 -11.50
N ILE A 70 -4.72 -23.48 -12.14
CA ILE A 70 -4.64 -23.64 -13.58
C ILE A 70 -5.01 -25.09 -13.90
N PRO A 71 -6.04 -25.36 -14.72
CA PRO A 71 -6.43 -26.73 -15.07
C PRO A 71 -5.25 -27.52 -15.62
N GLU A 72 -5.09 -28.77 -15.18
CA GLU A 72 -4.12 -29.69 -15.76
C GLU A 72 -4.40 -29.80 -17.27
N GLY A 73 -3.50 -29.24 -18.10
CA GLY A 73 -3.65 -29.18 -19.56
C GLY A 73 -3.95 -27.81 -20.16
N LEU A 74 -4.16 -26.75 -19.36
CA LEU A 74 -4.25 -25.38 -19.91
C LEU A 74 -2.87 -24.84 -20.32
N LEU A 75 -1.83 -25.22 -19.59
CA LEU A 75 -0.46 -24.84 -19.96
C LEU A 75 0.05 -25.83 -21.02
N PRO A 76 0.69 -25.34 -22.09
CA PRO A 76 1.46 -26.20 -22.97
C PRO A 76 2.50 -26.96 -22.13
N GLU A 77 2.75 -28.21 -22.51
CA GLU A 77 3.74 -29.06 -21.85
C GLU A 77 5.06 -28.29 -21.79
N ARG A 78 5.57 -28.07 -20.57
CA ARG A 78 6.78 -27.26 -20.38
C ARG A 78 7.88 -27.92 -21.20
N PRO A 79 8.51 -27.23 -22.15
CA PRO A 79 9.66 -27.76 -22.84
C PRO A 79 10.65 -28.23 -21.78
N ALA A 80 11.09 -29.49 -21.87
CA ALA A 80 12.11 -30.00 -20.97
C ALA A 80 13.29 -29.03 -21.02
N ALA A 81 13.69 -28.51 -19.86
CA ALA A 81 14.84 -27.63 -19.79
C ALA A 81 16.01 -28.33 -20.50
N ALA A 82 16.66 -27.61 -21.43
CA ALA A 82 17.83 -28.13 -22.09
C ALA A 82 18.81 -28.61 -21.01
N LYS A 83 19.31 -29.83 -21.16
CA LYS A 83 20.30 -30.36 -20.21
C LYS A 83 21.47 -29.38 -20.17
N PRO A 84 21.87 -28.87 -18.99
CA PRO A 84 23.01 -27.99 -18.90
C PRO A 84 24.22 -28.69 -19.51
N ASP A 85 25.02 -27.96 -20.29
CA ASP A 85 26.29 -28.49 -20.78
C ASP A 85 27.19 -28.77 -19.55
N PRO A 86 27.57 -30.04 -19.30
CA PRO A 86 28.43 -30.37 -18.17
C PRO A 86 29.83 -29.74 -18.28
N ALA A 87 30.21 -29.19 -19.44
CA ALA A 87 31.45 -28.43 -19.61
C ALA A 87 31.32 -26.94 -19.25
N ASP A 88 30.11 -26.42 -18.98
CA ASP A 88 29.94 -25.02 -18.58
C ASP A 88 30.32 -24.82 -17.10
N ARG A 89 31.57 -24.40 -16.93
CA ARG A 89 32.16 -24.10 -15.63
C ARG A 89 31.42 -22.98 -14.90
N THR A 90 30.95 -21.96 -15.62
CA THR A 90 30.29 -20.78 -15.05
C THR A 90 28.95 -21.17 -14.42
N LEU A 91 28.16 -21.98 -15.12
CA LEU A 91 26.89 -22.51 -14.60
C LEU A 91 27.10 -23.40 -13.38
N THR A 92 28.17 -24.21 -13.37
CA THR A 92 28.49 -25.12 -12.25
C THR A 92 28.83 -24.33 -10.98
N ASP A 93 29.71 -23.33 -11.11
CA ASP A 93 30.14 -22.50 -10.00
C ASP A 93 28.96 -21.67 -9.45
N TYR A 94 28.12 -21.14 -10.33
CA TYR A 94 26.93 -20.38 -9.95
C TYR A 94 25.89 -21.24 -9.21
N ASN A 95 25.61 -22.45 -9.69
CA ASN A 95 24.69 -23.37 -9.03
C ASN A 95 25.21 -23.81 -7.65
N ALA A 96 26.52 -24.02 -7.51
CA ALA A 96 27.15 -24.34 -6.23
C ALA A 96 27.00 -23.17 -5.24
N TYR A 97 27.17 -21.94 -5.71
CA TYR A 97 26.94 -20.73 -4.91
C TYR A 97 25.48 -20.60 -4.44
N LEU A 98 24.50 -20.78 -5.35
CA LEU A 98 23.08 -20.74 -4.98
C LEU A 98 22.69 -21.83 -3.98
N ALA A 99 23.29 -23.02 -4.09
CA ALA A 99 23.07 -24.11 -3.13
C ALA A 99 23.58 -23.74 -1.73
N ALA A 100 24.78 -23.15 -1.64
CA ALA A 100 25.33 -22.68 -0.37
C ALA A 100 24.43 -21.60 0.27
N LEU A 101 23.94 -20.65 -0.52
CA LEU A 101 23.03 -19.61 -0.02
C LEU A 101 21.70 -20.20 0.48
N ALA A 102 21.13 -21.17 -0.24
CA ALA A 102 19.91 -21.84 0.17
C ALA A 102 20.08 -22.68 1.45
N GLU A 103 21.28 -23.20 1.71
CA GLU A 103 21.62 -23.85 2.98
C GLU A 103 21.77 -22.85 4.12
N GLU A 104 22.33 -21.67 3.86
CA GLU A 104 22.42 -20.57 4.84
C GLU A 104 21.03 -20.04 5.22
N ASP A 105 20.15 -19.78 4.24
CA ASP A 105 18.77 -19.33 4.47
C ASP A 105 17.92 -20.34 5.25
N ARG A 106 18.21 -21.65 5.08
CA ARG A 106 17.48 -22.72 5.78
C ARG A 106 17.92 -22.89 7.24
N LYS A 107 19.07 -22.34 7.64
CA LYS A 107 19.45 -22.33 9.04
C LYS A 107 18.59 -21.28 9.76
N PRO A 108 17.82 -21.67 10.80
CA PRO A 108 17.11 -20.68 11.60
C PRO A 108 18.12 -19.72 12.22
N ALA A 109 17.79 -18.42 12.21
CA ALA A 109 18.56 -17.39 12.89
C ALA A 109 18.74 -17.78 14.38
N PRO A 110 19.94 -17.56 14.97
CA PRO A 110 20.20 -17.88 16.36
C PRO A 110 19.37 -17.03 17.34
#